data_AF-A0A225VNN3-F1
#
_entry.id   AF-A0A225VNN3-F1
#
_cell.length_a   1.000
_cell.length_b   1.000
_cell.length_c   1.000
_cell.angle_alpha   90.00
_cell.angle_beta   90.00
_cell.angle_gamma   90.00
#
_symmetry.space_group_name_H-M   'P 1'
#
loop_
_entity.id
_entity.type
_entity.pdbx_description
1 polymer ?
#
loop_
_entity_poly.entity_id
_entity_poly.type
_entity_poly.pdbx_seq_one_letter_code
_entity_poly.pdbx_strand_id
1 'polypeptide(L)'
;MLYSSLFIWIDDILVHAKSARSLLDALRCFFDRVRSHGLRLSAVKSCLFKKEAKCNGISHDPARLQALAAWPLPVTGWLRDTISDYGRAVKPLHDKLEVVLSTVGRTRRLAADVTLEWTDAERRLFEVVKELIAWSQPLAFPSDGTEICGFTDASETGWGLIVTQVTNWEADLSP
;
A
#
# COMPACT_ATOMS: atom_id res chain seq x y z
N MET A 1 6.83 -29.19 -4.72
CA MET A 1 5.36 -29.01 -4.81
C MET A 1 4.75 -27.98 -3.84
N LEU A 2 5.48 -27.44 -2.85
CA LEU A 2 4.93 -26.35 -1.99
C LEU A 2 5.06 -24.95 -2.61
N TYR A 3 6.10 -24.68 -3.40
CA TYR A 3 6.30 -23.36 -4.05
C TYR A 3 5.20 -22.98 -5.05
N SER A 4 4.39 -23.93 -5.53
CA SER A 4 3.29 -23.66 -6.46
C SER A 4 1.97 -23.27 -5.78
N SER A 5 1.89 -23.37 -4.45
CA SER A 5 0.62 -23.27 -3.71
C SER A 5 0.76 -22.50 -2.39
N LEU A 6 1.91 -21.85 -2.17
CA LEU A 6 2.24 -21.17 -0.93
C LEU A 6 2.91 -19.83 -1.23
N PHE A 7 2.32 -18.75 -0.73
CA PHE A 7 2.96 -17.45 -0.62
C PHE A 7 3.30 -17.18 0.84
N ILE A 8 4.53 -16.76 1.09
CA ILE A 8 5.02 -16.40 2.42
C ILE A 8 5.50 -14.95 2.34
N TRP A 9 4.97 -14.10 3.20
CA TRP A 9 5.42 -12.72 3.35
C TRP A 9 5.64 -12.41 4.83
N ILE A 10 6.91 -12.42 5.26
CA ILE A 10 7.33 -12.22 6.65
C ILE A 10 6.55 -13.15 7.61
N ASP A 11 5.50 -12.63 8.25
CA ASP A 11 4.68 -13.33 9.25
C ASP A 11 3.38 -13.90 8.65
N ASP A 12 3.01 -13.50 7.44
CA ASP A 12 1.77 -13.91 6.78
C ASP A 12 2.03 -15.06 5.80
N ILE A 13 1.17 -16.08 5.87
CA ILE A 13 1.23 -17.27 5.02
C ILE A 13 -0.10 -17.45 4.31
N LEU A 14 -0.07 -17.47 2.98
CA LEU A 14 -1.22 -17.72 2.13
C LEU A 14 -1.06 -19.08 1.42
N VAL A 15 -1.99 -19.99 1.68
CA VAL A 15 -2.10 -21.27 0.98
C VAL A 15 -3.21 -21.14 -0.07
N HIS A 16 -2.89 -21.40 -1.34
CA HIS A 16 -3.85 -21.26 -2.44
C HIS A 16 -3.79 -22.46 -3.39
N ALA A 17 -4.91 -22.75 -4.07
CA ALA A 17 -4.98 -23.78 -5.09
C ALA A 17 -6.14 -23.54 -6.06
N LYS A 18 -6.10 -24.15 -7.25
CA LYS A 18 -7.13 -23.98 -8.29
C LYS A 18 -8.41 -24.78 -8.03
N SER A 19 -8.38 -25.77 -7.13
CA SER A 19 -9.53 -26.61 -6.80
C SER A 19 -9.60 -26.92 -5.31
N ALA A 20 -10.79 -27.23 -4.78
CA ALA A 20 -10.96 -27.58 -3.37
C ALA A 20 -10.11 -28.81 -2.96
N ARG A 21 -9.99 -29.80 -3.85
CA ARG A 21 -9.21 -31.01 -3.57
C ARG A 21 -7.71 -30.71 -3.50
N SER A 22 -7.18 -29.95 -4.46
CA SER A 22 -5.78 -29.52 -4.42
C SER A 22 -5.47 -28.60 -3.24
N LEU A 23 -6.43 -27.79 -2.79
CA LEU A 23 -6.29 -26.98 -1.59
C LEU A 23 -6.17 -27.84 -0.33
N LEU A 24 -6.96 -28.90 -0.20
CA LEU A 24 -6.87 -29.83 0.93
C LEU A 24 -5.52 -30.54 0.97
N ASP A 25 -5.02 -30.99 -0.20
CA ASP A 25 -3.72 -31.64 -0.29
C ASP A 25 -2.57 -30.67 0.08
N ALA A 26 -2.67 -29.41 -0.38
CA ALA A 26 -1.73 -28.35 -0.02
C ALA A 26 -1.76 -28.01 1.48
N LEU A 27 -2.95 -27.90 2.07
CA LEU A 27 -3.13 -27.65 3.50
C LEU A 27 -2.57 -28.78 4.35
N ARG A 28 -2.75 -30.05 3.95
CA ARG A 28 -2.15 -31.20 4.66
C ARG A 28 -0.63 -31.07 4.68
N CYS A 29 -0.02 -30.89 3.49
CA CYS A 29 1.42 -30.69 3.38
C CYS A 29 1.92 -29.50 4.21
N PHE A 30 1.16 -28.39 4.21
CA PHE A 30 1.47 -27.19 4.98
C PHE A 30 1.45 -27.47 6.49
N PHE A 31 0.37 -28.03 7.03
CA PHE A 31 0.25 -28.29 8.46
C PHE A 31 1.24 -29.34 8.96
N ASP A 32 1.56 -30.35 8.14
CA ASP A 32 2.61 -31.33 8.48
C ASP A 32 3.96 -30.65 8.65
N ARG A 33 4.25 -29.65 7.80
CA ARG A 33 5.51 -28.89 7.87
C ARG A 33 5.54 -27.89 9.01
N VAL A 34 4.44 -27.20 9.27
CA VAL A 34 4.26 -26.34 10.45
C VAL A 34 4.53 -27.14 11.72
N ARG A 35 3.97 -28.35 11.81
CA ARG A 35 4.16 -29.25 12.95
C ARG A 35 5.60 -29.73 13.07
N SER A 36 6.24 -30.14 11.98
CA SER A 36 7.62 -30.64 12.03
C SER A 36 8.64 -29.58 12.44
N HIS A 37 8.34 -28.29 12.22
CA HIS A 37 9.20 -27.17 12.59
C HIS A 37 8.75 -26.47 13.89
N GLY A 38 7.71 -26.97 14.57
CA GLY A 38 7.21 -26.39 15.83
C GLY A 38 6.61 -24.98 15.70
N LEU A 39 6.19 -24.58 14.49
CA LEU A 39 5.58 -23.28 14.26
C LEU A 39 4.16 -23.22 14.85
N ARG A 40 3.82 -22.09 15.47
CA ARG A 40 2.48 -21.86 16.04
C ARG A 40 1.72 -20.84 15.20
N LEU A 41 0.52 -21.22 14.77
CA LEU A 41 -0.38 -20.35 14.01
C LEU A 41 -1.45 -19.78 14.93
N SER A 42 -1.82 -18.52 14.74
CA SER A 42 -2.88 -17.87 15.49
C SER A 42 -4.25 -18.23 14.92
N ALA A 43 -4.98 -19.15 15.56
CA ALA A 43 -6.32 -19.54 15.11
C ALA A 43 -7.29 -18.36 14.98
N VAL A 44 -7.15 -17.33 15.84
CA VAL A 44 -7.98 -16.11 15.80
C VAL A 44 -7.67 -15.24 14.58
N LYS A 45 -6.42 -15.23 14.12
CA LYS A 45 -5.98 -14.42 12.96
C LYS A 45 -6.04 -15.20 11.64
N SER A 46 -6.05 -16.53 11.71
CA SER A 46 -6.13 -17.40 10.54
C SER A 46 -7.54 -17.46 9.97
N CYS A 47 -7.65 -17.58 8.66
CA CYS A 47 -8.90 -17.91 7.99
C CYS A 47 -8.66 -19.05 6.99
N LEU A 48 -9.62 -19.97 6.91
CA LEU A 48 -9.52 -21.17 6.07
C LEU A 48 -10.70 -21.23 5.09
N PHE A 49 -10.48 -21.88 3.95
CA PHE A 49 -11.51 -22.17 2.93
C PHE A 49 -12.25 -20.94 2.41
N LYS A 50 -11.62 -19.77 2.41
CA LYS A 50 -12.18 -18.59 1.77
C LYS A 50 -11.91 -18.63 0.28
N LYS A 51 -12.94 -18.31 -0.52
CA LYS A 51 -12.79 -18.07 -1.97
C LYS A 51 -11.89 -16.86 -2.25
N GLU A 52 -11.94 -15.90 -1.32
CA GLU A 52 -11.14 -14.69 -1.33
C GLU A 52 -10.46 -14.61 0.04
N ALA A 53 -9.13 -14.78 0.06
CA ALA A 53 -8.36 -14.30 1.20
C ALA A 53 -8.31 -12.77 1.14
N LYS A 54 -8.10 -12.10 2.27
CA LYS A 54 -7.80 -10.66 2.29
C LYS A 54 -6.37 -10.44 1.74
N CYS A 55 -6.22 -10.77 0.46
CA CYS A 55 -5.04 -10.68 -0.40
C CYS A 55 -5.57 -10.34 -1.80
N ASN A 56 -6.52 -9.42 -1.89
CA ASN A 56 -6.86 -8.79 -3.16
C ASN A 56 -5.59 -8.07 -3.60
N GLY A 57 -5.16 -8.24 -4.86
CA GLY A 57 -4.06 -7.44 -5.44
C GLY A 57 -4.15 -6.02 -4.90
N ILE A 58 -3.07 -5.56 -4.27
CA ILE A 58 -3.05 -4.62 -3.14
C ILE A 58 -4.11 -3.53 -3.35
N SER A 59 -5.31 -3.82 -2.86
CA SER A 59 -6.47 -2.96 -2.97
C SER A 59 -6.75 -2.50 -1.56
N HIS A 60 -6.91 -1.19 -1.38
CA HIS A 60 -7.15 -0.64 -0.07
C HIS A 60 -8.45 -1.21 0.51
N ASP A 61 -8.38 -1.75 1.72
CA ASP A 61 -9.56 -2.18 2.46
C ASP A 61 -10.60 -1.04 2.46
N PRO A 62 -11.85 -1.26 2.00
CA PRO A 62 -12.89 -0.23 2.01
C PRO A 62 -13.09 0.41 3.39
N ALA A 63 -12.91 -0.36 4.47
CA ALA A 63 -12.95 0.19 5.83
C ALA A 63 -11.76 1.12 6.12
N ARG A 64 -10.59 0.86 5.53
CA ARG A 64 -9.42 1.74 5.59
C ARG A 64 -9.63 3.00 4.76
N LEU A 65 -10.22 2.90 3.56
CA LEU A 65 -10.61 4.07 2.74
C LEU A 65 -11.67 4.93 3.43
N GLN A 66 -12.65 4.31 4.10
CA GLN A 66 -13.66 5.03 4.85
C GLN A 66 -13.08 5.71 6.10
N ALA A 67 -12.13 5.07 6.78
CA ALA A 67 -11.37 5.70 7.86
C ALA A 67 -10.54 6.89 7.36
N LEU A 68 -9.95 6.80 6.15
CA LEU A 68 -9.22 7.88 5.49
C LEU A 68 -10.12 9.09 5.17
N ALA A 69 -11.37 8.86 4.76
CA ALA A 69 -12.34 9.93 4.50
C ALA A 69 -12.68 10.74 5.76
N ALA A 70 -12.58 10.12 6.94
CA ALA A 70 -12.87 10.72 8.25
C ALA A 70 -11.63 11.33 8.93
N TRP A 71 -10.45 11.36 8.28
CA TRP A 71 -9.23 11.85 8.91
C TRP A 71 -9.20 13.36 9.10
N PRO A 72 -8.80 13.85 10.30
CA PRO A 72 -8.51 15.25 10.51
C PRO A 72 -7.16 15.64 9.86
N LEU A 73 -7.07 16.89 9.39
CA LEU A 73 -5.81 17.54 9.04
C LEU A 73 -4.84 17.55 10.24
N PRO A 74 -3.51 17.33 10.07
CA PRO A 74 -2.78 16.79 8.93
C PRO A 74 -2.27 15.35 9.19
N VAL A 75 -2.24 14.49 8.16
CA VAL A 75 -1.56 13.18 8.22
C VAL A 75 -0.58 13.06 7.07
N THR A 76 0.71 13.17 7.35
CA THR A 76 1.78 12.89 6.40
C THR A 76 2.31 11.47 6.62
N GLY A 77 2.42 10.67 5.55
CA GLY A 77 3.41 9.59 5.48
C GLY A 77 2.94 8.18 5.10
N TRP A 78 1.63 7.89 5.11
CA TRP A 78 1.17 6.49 5.09
C TRP A 78 0.65 5.97 3.74
N LEU A 79 0.46 6.84 2.74
CA LEU A 79 -0.12 6.48 1.44
C LEU A 79 0.72 6.92 0.23
N ARG A 80 2.02 7.20 0.44
CA ARG A 80 2.93 7.67 -0.62
C ARG A 80 2.97 6.72 -1.82
N ASP A 81 2.82 5.42 -1.58
CA ASP A 81 3.13 4.38 -2.55
C ASP A 81 1.94 4.00 -3.45
N THR A 82 0.75 4.56 -3.21
CA THR A 82 -0.47 4.17 -3.94
C THR A 82 -1.12 5.30 -4.74
N ILE A 83 -0.61 6.52 -4.61
CA ILE A 83 -1.18 7.69 -5.28
C ILE A 83 -0.19 8.18 -6.34
N SER A 84 -0.65 8.17 -7.60
CA SER A 84 0.05 8.86 -8.68
C SER A 84 0.12 10.36 -8.35
N ASP A 85 1.32 10.93 -8.44
CA ASP A 85 1.61 12.35 -8.18
C ASP A 85 1.38 12.84 -6.73
N TYR A 86 1.40 11.94 -5.75
CA TYR A 86 1.30 12.27 -4.32
C TYR A 86 2.24 13.41 -3.89
N GLY A 87 3.48 13.35 -4.38
CA GLY A 87 4.53 14.30 -4.03
C GLY A 87 4.13 15.74 -4.36
N ARG A 88 3.57 16.00 -5.54
CA ARG A 88 3.13 17.34 -5.92
C ARG A 88 1.84 17.73 -5.21
N ALA A 89 0.89 16.81 -5.09
CA ALA A 89 -0.41 17.08 -4.47
C ALA A 89 -0.28 17.45 -2.98
N VAL A 90 0.64 16.82 -2.25
CA VAL A 90 0.82 17.04 -0.80
C VAL A 90 1.87 18.10 -0.49
N LYS A 91 2.72 18.49 -1.45
CA LYS A 91 3.82 19.44 -1.23
C LYS A 91 3.38 20.75 -0.55
N PRO A 92 2.31 21.45 -0.94
CA PRO A 92 1.93 22.70 -0.28
C PRO A 92 1.52 22.51 1.20
N LEU A 93 0.88 21.39 1.52
CA LEU A 93 0.51 21.03 2.90
C LEU A 93 1.75 20.65 3.72
N HIS A 94 2.69 19.94 3.09
CA HIS A 94 3.95 19.54 3.71
C HIS A 94 4.88 20.72 3.96
N ASP A 95 5.03 21.64 2.99
CA ASP A 95 5.85 22.84 3.11
C ASP A 95 5.36 23.73 4.27
N LYS A 96 4.05 23.90 4.43
CA LYS A 96 3.46 24.61 5.57
C LYS A 96 3.78 23.93 6.91
N LEU A 97 3.70 22.60 6.96
CA LEU A 97 4.06 21.84 8.15
C LEU A 97 5.55 22.00 8.48
N GLU A 98 6.43 21.93 7.49
CA GLU A 98 7.88 22.12 7.69
C GLU A 98 8.23 23.54 8.18
N VAL A 99 7.59 24.59 7.65
CA VAL A 99 7.77 25.96 8.15
C VAL A 99 7.44 26.03 9.64
N VAL A 100 6.33 25.43 10.04
CA VAL A 100 5.88 25.44 11.43
C VAL A 100 6.80 24.60 12.32
N LEU A 101 7.17 23.39 11.88
CA LEU A 101 8.10 22.52 12.61
C LEU A 101 9.52 23.10 12.71
N SER A 102 9.95 23.90 11.73
CA SER A 102 11.23 24.62 11.78
C SER A 102 11.25 25.71 12.86
N THR A 103 10.08 26.25 13.20
CA THR A 103 9.91 27.32 14.19
C THR A 103 9.77 26.75 15.60
N VAL A 104 9.01 25.66 15.77
CA VAL A 104 8.66 25.13 17.10
C VAL A 104 9.54 23.95 17.51
N GLY A 105 10.23 23.32 16.55
CA GLY A 105 11.07 22.15 16.76
C GLY A 105 10.36 20.85 16.39
N ARG A 106 11.12 19.90 15.84
CA ARG A 106 10.61 18.65 15.26
C ARG A 106 10.19 17.58 16.28
N THR A 107 10.37 17.83 17.58
CA THR A 107 10.04 16.84 18.62
C THR A 107 8.54 16.84 18.89
N ARG A 108 7.94 15.64 19.00
CA ARG A 108 6.49 15.46 19.23
C ARG A 108 5.93 16.29 20.39
N ARG A 109 6.74 16.52 21.43
CA ARG A 109 6.39 17.34 22.61
C ARG A 109 6.28 18.84 22.30
N LEU A 110 7.10 19.35 21.39
CA LEU A 110 7.13 20.77 21.01
C LEU A 110 6.08 21.10 19.94
N ALA A 111 5.84 20.17 19.02
CA ALA A 111 4.83 20.31 17.97
C ALA A 111 3.38 20.11 18.47
N ALA A 112 3.17 19.57 19.67
CA ALA A 112 1.84 19.24 20.20
C ALA A 112 0.98 20.46 20.56
N ASP A 113 1.61 21.58 20.94
CA ASP A 113 0.91 22.82 21.35
C ASP A 113 0.71 23.79 20.17
N VAL A 114 1.03 23.38 18.94
CA VAL A 114 0.94 24.26 17.78
C VAL A 114 -0.42 24.13 17.12
N THR A 115 -1.24 25.17 17.25
CA THR A 115 -2.49 25.29 16.51
C THR A 115 -2.18 25.71 15.07
N LEU A 116 -2.30 24.77 14.13
CA LEU A 116 -2.22 25.04 12.70
C LEU A 116 -3.56 25.62 12.22
N GLU A 117 -3.58 26.91 11.90
CA GLU A 117 -4.72 27.50 11.20
C GLU A 117 -4.66 27.15 9.71
N TRP A 118 -5.70 26.47 9.23
CA TRP A 118 -5.81 26.08 7.83
C TRP A 118 -6.67 27.07 7.06
N THR A 119 -6.22 27.48 5.89
CA THR A 119 -7.02 28.31 4.99
C THR A 119 -8.04 27.46 4.25
N ASP A 120 -9.10 28.06 3.72
CA ASP A 120 -10.08 27.33 2.90
C ASP A 120 -9.43 26.72 1.64
N ALA A 121 -8.38 27.35 1.11
CA ALA A 121 -7.62 26.81 -0.01
C ALA A 121 -6.89 25.51 0.36
N GLU A 122 -6.27 25.45 1.54
CA GLU A 122 -5.57 24.26 2.03
C GLU A 122 -6.54 23.13 2.40
N ARG A 123 -7.71 23.47 2.95
CA ARG A 123 -8.78 22.49 3.19
C ARG A 123 -9.27 21.88 1.87
N ARG A 124 -9.48 22.70 0.84
CA ARG A 124 -9.82 22.22 -0.51
C ARG A 124 -8.72 21.33 -1.09
N LEU A 125 -7.46 21.72 -0.94
CA LEU A 125 -6.32 20.90 -1.38
C LEU A 125 -6.28 19.55 -0.66
N PHE A 126 -6.57 19.52 0.64
CA PHE A 126 -6.65 18.27 1.40
C PHE A 126 -7.78 17.36 0.93
N GLU A 127 -8.96 17.92 0.59
CA GLU A 127 -10.03 17.12 0.01
C GLU A 127 -9.65 16.55 -1.37
N VAL A 128 -8.94 17.31 -2.22
CA VAL A 128 -8.40 16.78 -3.48
C VAL A 128 -7.43 15.62 -3.23
N VAL A 129 -6.57 15.71 -2.22
CA VAL A 129 -5.67 14.61 -1.84
C VAL A 129 -6.48 13.38 -1.37
N LYS A 130 -7.56 13.57 -0.60
CA LYS A 130 -8.45 12.48 -0.17
C LYS A 130 -9.18 11.83 -1.35
N GLU A 131 -9.56 12.61 -2.35
CA GLU A 131 -10.14 12.07 -3.59
C GLU A 131 -9.08 11.25 -4.35
N LEU A 132 -7.86 11.76 -4.53
CA LEU A 132 -6.78 11.00 -5.19
C LEU A 132 -6.46 9.68 -4.47
N ILE A 133 -6.55 9.67 -3.14
CA ILE A 133 -6.48 8.45 -2.31
C ILE A 133 -7.62 7.48 -2.66
N ALA A 134 -8.85 7.98 -2.71
CA ALA A 134 -10.03 7.16 -3.00
C ALA A 134 -10.02 6.59 -4.44
N TRP A 135 -9.46 7.34 -5.39
CA TRP A 135 -9.33 6.93 -6.80
C TRP A 135 -8.08 6.11 -7.10
N SER A 136 -7.20 5.90 -6.10
CA SER A 136 -5.99 5.08 -6.25
C SER A 136 -6.34 3.69 -6.79
N GLN A 137 -5.64 3.28 -7.84
CA GLN A 137 -5.89 2.00 -8.49
C GLN A 137 -5.39 0.85 -7.60
N PRO A 138 -6.09 -0.30 -7.58
CA PRO A 138 -5.55 -1.52 -6.97
C PRO A 138 -4.20 -1.87 -7.61
N LEU A 139 -3.17 -2.16 -6.81
CA LEU A 139 -1.93 -2.68 -7.38
C LEU A 139 -2.17 -4.12 -7.86
N ALA A 140 -1.72 -4.41 -9.08
CA ALA A 140 -1.78 -5.76 -9.61
C ALA A 140 -0.64 -6.61 -9.04
N PHE A 141 -0.91 -7.90 -8.76
CA PHE A 141 0.16 -8.86 -8.54
C PHE A 141 0.99 -9.02 -9.82
N PRO A 142 2.32 -9.18 -9.73
CA PRO A 142 3.14 -9.53 -10.88
C PRO A 142 2.59 -10.79 -11.57
N SER A 143 2.36 -10.72 -12.87
CA SER A 143 1.88 -11.83 -13.68
C SER A 143 3.04 -12.46 -14.44
N ASP A 144 3.03 -13.80 -14.52
CA ASP A 144 3.94 -14.53 -15.39
C ASP A 144 3.76 -14.05 -16.84
N GLY A 145 4.87 -13.83 -17.56
CA GLY A 145 4.86 -13.34 -18.95
C GLY A 145 4.63 -11.84 -19.12
N THR A 146 4.70 -11.06 -18.05
CA THR A 146 4.73 -9.59 -18.11
C THR A 146 6.13 -9.06 -17.82
N GLU A 147 6.47 -7.91 -18.40
CA GLU A 147 7.69 -7.18 -18.08
C GLU A 147 7.40 -6.14 -17.00
N ILE A 148 8.25 -6.08 -15.97
CA ILE A 148 8.15 -5.07 -14.92
C ILE A 148 8.92 -3.83 -15.39
N CYS A 149 8.22 -2.70 -15.47
CA CYS A 149 8.77 -1.42 -15.90
C CYS A 149 8.82 -0.43 -14.73
N GLY A 150 9.98 0.18 -14.50
CA GLY A 150 10.17 1.25 -13.54
C GLY A 150 10.27 2.60 -14.25
N PHE A 151 9.43 3.55 -13.85
CA PHE A 151 9.46 4.93 -14.32
C PHE A 151 9.87 5.83 -13.17
N THR A 152 10.98 6.54 -13.33
CA THR A 152 11.46 7.50 -12.34
C THR A 152 11.44 8.90 -12.93
N ASP A 153 10.96 9.85 -12.16
CA ASP A 153 11.09 11.28 -12.45
C ASP A 153 11.66 11.99 -11.23
N ALA A 154 12.55 12.95 -11.45
CA ALA A 154 13.19 13.71 -10.39
C ALA A 154 13.35 15.18 -10.79
N SER A 155 13.09 16.06 -9.83
CA SER A 155 13.26 17.51 -9.93
C SER A 155 13.97 18.03 -8.69
N GLU A 156 14.37 19.31 -8.70
CA GLU A 156 14.93 19.98 -7.51
C GLU A 156 13.98 19.95 -6.30
N THR A 157 12.67 19.80 -6.53
CA THR A 157 11.64 19.87 -5.49
C THR A 157 11.11 18.51 -5.03
N GLY A 158 11.52 17.42 -5.66
CA GLY A 158 11.05 16.08 -5.31
C GLY A 158 11.23 15.04 -6.42
N TRP A 159 10.95 13.79 -6.09
CA TRP A 159 11.08 12.63 -6.97
C TRP A 159 9.85 11.70 -6.89
N GLY A 160 9.58 11.01 -7.98
CA GLY A 160 8.52 10.02 -8.13
C GLY A 160 9.05 8.73 -8.73
N LEU A 161 8.44 7.61 -8.34
CA LEU A 161 8.69 6.29 -8.90
C LEU A 161 7.33 5.64 -9.16
N ILE A 162 7.14 5.10 -10.35
CA ILE A 162 6.02 4.22 -10.68
C ILE A 162 6.62 2.87 -11.10
N VAL A 163 6.18 1.80 -10.43
CA VAL A 163 6.47 0.44 -10.86
C VAL A 163 5.18 -0.13 -11.43
N THR A 164 5.22 -0.55 -12.68
CA THR A 164 4.09 -1.17 -13.38
C THR A 164 4.54 -2.43 -14.09
N GLN A 165 3.59 -3.18 -14.63
CA GLN A 165 3.85 -4.36 -15.45
C GLN A 165 3.07 -4.26 -16.76
N VAL A 166 3.69 -4.66 -17.86
CA VAL A 166 3.08 -4.64 -19.20
C VAL A 166 3.29 -5.97 -19.92
N THR A 167 2.33 -6.36 -20.76
CA THR A 167 2.38 -7.63 -21.50
C THR A 167 3.31 -7.57 -22.71
N ASN A 168 3.47 -6.39 -23.31
CA ASN A 168 4.38 -6.16 -24.44
C ASN A 168 4.98 -4.76 -24.28
N TRP A 169 6.28 -4.69 -23.98
CA TRP A 169 7.00 -3.42 -23.85
C TRP A 169 7.69 -3.09 -25.17
N GLU A 170 7.34 -1.96 -25.77
CA GLU A 170 8.01 -1.46 -26.98
C GLU A 170 8.86 -0.24 -26.60
N ALA A 171 10.16 -0.48 -26.38
CA ALA A 171 11.11 0.55 -25.95
C ALA A 171 11.35 1.67 -27.00
N ASP A 172 11.03 1.40 -28.28
CA ASP A 172 11.39 2.26 -29.41
C ASP A 172 10.30 3.29 -29.78
N LEU A 173 9.18 3.32 -29.07
CA LEU A 173 8.14 4.34 -29.24
C LEU A 173 8.41 5.56 -28.34
N SER A 174 9.53 6.23 -28.59
CA SER A 174 9.76 7.59 -28.07
C SER A 174 9.24 8.60 -29.11
N PRO A 175 8.38 9.57 -28.76
CA PRO A 175 8.05 10.69 -29.65
C PRO A 175 9.25 11.62 -29.89
#